data_AF-A0A2N2BWQ7-F1
#
_entry.id   AF-A0A2N2BWQ7-F1
#
_cell.length_a   1.000
_cell.length_b   1.000
_cell.length_c   1.000
_cell.angle_alpha   90.00
_cell.angle_beta   90.00
_cell.angle_gamma   90.00
#
_symmetry.space_group_name_H-M   'P 1'
#
loop_
_entity.id
_entity.type
_entity.pdbx_description
1 polymer ?
#
loop_
_entity_poly.entity_id
_entity_poly.type
_entity_poly.pdbx_seq_one_letter_code
_entity_poly.pdbx_strand_id
1 'polypeptide(L)' 'MEKKIIVETSARHIHLTEEHIAVLFGKGNTLTVRNELSQPGQFASLE' A
#
# COMPACT_ATOMS: atom_id res chain seq x y z
N MET A 1 -8.00 -11.42 -31.39
CA MET A 1 -7.32 -11.80 -30.14
C MET A 1 -7.95 -11.00 -29.00
N GLU A 2 -8.56 -11.67 -28.03
CA GLU A 2 -9.06 -10.99 -26.83
C GLU A 2 -7.87 -10.47 -26.01
N LYS A 3 -7.84 -9.17 -25.73
CA LYS A 3 -6.89 -8.56 -24.80
C LYS A 3 -7.42 -8.78 -23.38
N LYS A 4 -6.92 -9.80 -22.70
CA LYS A 4 -7.18 -10.00 -21.27
C LYS A 4 -6.30 -9.06 -20.47
N ILE A 5 -6.90 -8.39 -19.49
CA ILE A 5 -6.20 -7.53 -18.53
C ILE A 5 -6.43 -8.05 -17.12
N ILE A 6 -5.44 -7.86 -16.25
CA ILE A 6 -5.58 -8.17 -14.83
C ILE A 6 -6.47 -7.09 -14.20
N VAL A 7 -7.45 -7.53 -13.42
CA VAL A 7 -8.35 -6.64 -12.67
C VAL A 7 -8.21 -6.97 -11.20
N GLU A 8 -7.92 -5.95 -10.40
CA GLU A 8 -7.87 -6.01 -8.95
C GLU A 8 -8.87 -5.03 -8.37
N THR A 9 -9.37 -5.30 -7.16
CA THR A 9 -10.36 -4.45 -6.48
C THR A 9 -9.71 -3.76 -5.29
N SER A 10 -10.00 -2.48 -5.13
CA SER A 10 -9.49 -1.67 -4.02
C SER A 10 -10.56 -1.54 -2.94
N ALA A 11 -10.28 -2.02 -1.74
CA ALA A 11 -11.00 -1.60 -0.55
C ALA A 11 -10.63 -0.15 -0.18
N ARG A 12 -11.33 0.43 0.81
CA ARG A 12 -10.98 1.76 1.34
C ARG A 12 -9.56 1.69 1.95
N HIS A 13 -8.67 2.55 1.46
CA HIS A 13 -7.29 2.65 1.91
C HIS A 13 -6.83 4.11 1.83
N ILE A 14 -5.64 4.39 2.35
CA ILE A 14 -5.02 5.72 2.36
C ILE A 14 -3.54 5.59 2.03
N HIS A 15 -2.97 6.63 1.41
CA HIS A 15 -1.53 6.79 1.28
C HIS A 15 -1.07 7.84 2.28
N LEU A 16 0.01 7.55 2.99
CA LEU A 16 0.54 8.41 4.04
C LEU A 16 1.90 8.97 3.63
N THR A 17 2.17 10.19 4.06
CA THR A 17 3.52 10.75 4.03
C THR A 17 4.30 10.29 5.27
N GLU A 18 5.63 10.43 5.25
CA GLU A 18 6.48 10.08 6.39
C GLU A 18 6.10 10.89 7.65
N GLU A 19 5.71 12.16 7.51
CA GLU A 19 5.27 12.98 8.64
C GLU A 19 4.01 12.40 9.29
N HIS A 20 3.05 11.95 8.49
CA HIS A 20 1.82 11.34 9.00
C HIS A 20 2.06 9.95 9.59
N ILE A 21 3.01 9.18 9.04
CA ILE A 21 3.45 7.92 9.66
C ILE A 21 4.01 8.21 11.05
N ALA A 22 4.85 9.24 11.19
CA ALA A 22 5.43 9.62 12.47
C ALA A 22 4.37 10.05 13.50
N VAL A 23 3.31 10.75 13.07
CA VAL A 23 2.20 11.19 13.94
C VAL A 23 1.30 10.02 14.36
N LEU A 24 0.96 9.12 13.43
CA LEU A 24 -0.02 8.05 13.67
C LEU A 24 0.61 6.81 14.33
N PHE A 25 1.84 6.46 13.96
CA PHE A 25 2.50 5.21 14.35
C PHE A 25 3.79 5.41 15.14
N GLY A 26 4.22 6.66 15.34
CA GLY A 26 5.42 7.01 16.11
C GLY A 26 6.62 7.40 15.24
N LYS A 27 7.47 8.28 15.77
CA LYS A 27 8.63 8.82 15.06
C LYS A 27 9.64 7.71 14.72
N GLY A 28 10.05 7.65 13.45
CA GLY A 28 10.99 6.65 12.95
C GLY A 28 10.35 5.29 12.63
N ASN A 29 9.02 5.18 12.73
CA ASN A 29 8.30 3.97 12.32
C ASN A 29 8.30 3.83 10.78
N THR A 30 8.30 2.59 10.31
CA THR A 30 8.27 2.20 8.89
C THR A 30 7.13 1.22 8.67
N LEU A 31 6.40 1.41 7.57
CA LEU A 31 5.31 0.52 7.18
C LEU A 31 5.78 -0.92 6.95
N THR A 32 5.05 -1.89 7.49
CA THR A 32 5.39 -3.31 7.34
C THR A 32 4.64 -3.91 6.16
N VAL A 33 5.37 -4.47 5.19
CA VAL A 33 4.79 -5.10 4.00
C VAL A 33 3.94 -6.32 4.40
N ARG A 34 2.63 -6.27 4.12
CA ARG A 34 1.73 -7.41 4.23
C ARG A 34 1.65 -8.19 2.94
N ASN A 35 1.35 -7.49 1.84
CA ASN A 35 1.20 -8.07 0.49
C ASN A 35 1.73 -7.11 -0.56
N GLU A 36 2.51 -7.60 -1.52
CA GLU A 36 2.83 -6.88 -2.75
C GLU A 36 1.58 -6.79 -3.64
N LEU A 37 1.40 -5.67 -4.33
CA LEU A 37 0.33 -5.46 -5.30
C LEU A 37 0.81 -5.75 -6.72
N SER A 38 -0.11 -5.84 -7.68
CA SER A 38 0.26 -6.06 -9.08
C SER A 38 1.09 -4.92 -9.67
N GLN A 39 0.99 -3.71 -9.11
CA GLN A 39 1.79 -2.55 -9.47
C GLN A 39 3.19 -2.64 -8.85
N PRO A 40 4.27 -2.58 -9.65
CA PRO A 40 5.63 -2.72 -9.15
C PRO A 40 5.98 -1.72 -8.03
N GLY A 41 6.49 -2.23 -6.91
CA GLY A 41 6.92 -1.44 -5.76
C GLY A 41 5.78 -0.89 -4.90
N GLN A 42 4.55 -1.33 -5.12
CA GLN A 42 3.40 -0.99 -4.29
C GLN A 42 3.02 -2.18 -3.41
N PHE A 43 2.67 -1.90 -2.16
CA PHE A 43 2.30 -2.91 -1.18
C PHE A 43 1.14 -2.45 -0.31
N ALA A 44 0.40 -3.41 0.24
CA ALA A 44 -0.50 -3.19 1.36
C ALA A 44 0.26 -3.37 2.68
N SER A 45 0.13 -2.42 3.60
CA SER A 45 0.74 -2.47 4.94
C SER A 45 -0.02 -3.42 5.88
N LEU A 46 0.63 -3.81 6.99
CA LEU A 46 -0.02 -4.47 8.13
C LEU A 46 -0.78 -3.48 9.04
N GLU A 47 -0.23 -2.28 9.18
CA GLU A 47 -0.78 -1.17 9.96
C GLU A 47 -2.10 -0.62 9.41
#